data_AF-A0A6C0BCP6-F1
#
_entry.id   AF-A0A6C0BCP6-F1
#
_cell.length_a   1.000
_cell.length_b   1.000
_cell.length_c   1.000
_cell.angle_alpha   90.00
_cell.angle_beta   90.00
_cell.angle_gamma   90.00
#
_symmetry.space_group_name_H-M   'P 1'
#
loop_
_entity.id
_entity.type
_entity.pdbx_description
1 polymer ?
#
loop_
_entity_poly.entity_id
_entity_poly.type
_entity_poly.pdbx_seq_one_letter_code
_entity_poly.pdbx_strand_id
1 'polypeptide(L)'
;MPPPVWGPIFWTTLHMVALGYPEKPSYSEKKAAKEFFESLSMLLPCAVCKKHYAQHLALNPISTSLDRRQDLLKWTIDLHNSVNETLGKLRVLESEVIAYYKRLGERGRSPLWTTADFAEADMRARIQGLFVGGGVTLVACCLLYYTTKRE
;
A
#
# COMPACT_ATOMS: atom_id res chain seq x y z
N MET A 1 11.90 -1.96 11.67
CA MET A 1 10.56 -1.48 11.24
C MET A 1 9.65 -2.69 11.08
N PRO A 2 8.47 -2.73 11.72
CA PRO A 2 7.63 -3.92 11.71
C PRO A 2 6.97 -4.14 10.32
N PRO A 3 6.70 -5.40 9.92
CA PRO A 3 6.12 -5.72 8.60
C PRO A 3 4.87 -4.95 8.19
N PRO A 4 3.92 -4.61 9.09
CA PRO A 4 2.73 -3.84 8.69
C PRO A 4 3.02 -2.44 8.13
N VAL A 5 4.18 -1.86 8.43
CA VAL A 5 4.54 -0.51 7.97
C VAL A 5 5.04 -0.50 6.52
N TRP A 6 5.93 -1.44 6.17
CA TRP A 6 6.56 -1.49 4.84
C TRP A 6 5.95 -2.56 3.92
N GLY A 7 5.34 -3.60 4.48
CA GLY A 7 4.80 -4.76 3.76
C GLY A 7 3.77 -4.38 2.70
N PRO A 8 2.73 -3.57 3.02
CA PRO A 8 1.77 -3.12 2.02
C PRO A 8 2.43 -2.41 0.84
N ILE A 9 3.43 -1.56 1.10
CA ILE A 9 4.16 -0.82 0.05
C ILE A 9 4.91 -1.79 -0.85
N PHE A 10 5.67 -2.73 -0.27
CA PHE A 10 6.40 -3.75 -1.04
C PHE A 10 5.45 -4.61 -1.87
N TRP A 11 4.38 -5.15 -1.28
CA TRP A 11 3.40 -5.93 -2.03
C TRP A 11 2.79 -5.13 -3.18
N THR A 12 2.44 -3.86 -2.94
CA THR A 12 1.97 -2.95 -4.01
C THR A 12 3.00 -2.82 -5.12
N THR A 13 4.28 -2.62 -4.79
CA THR A 13 5.36 -2.60 -5.80
C THR A 13 5.44 -3.91 -6.59
N LEU A 14 5.42 -5.08 -5.93
CA LEU A 14 5.52 -6.38 -6.61
C LEU A 14 4.36 -6.61 -7.59
N HIS A 15 3.14 -6.34 -7.15
CA HIS A 15 1.96 -6.47 -8.01
C HIS A 15 1.99 -5.48 -9.18
N MET A 16 2.43 -4.23 -8.96
CA MET A 16 2.57 -3.26 -10.05
C MET A 16 3.65 -3.67 -11.06
N VAL A 17 4.79 -4.21 -10.60
CA VAL A 17 5.83 -4.75 -11.48
C VAL A 17 5.27 -5.89 -12.34
N ALA A 18 4.52 -6.81 -11.72
CA ALA A 18 3.92 -7.93 -12.45
C ALA A 18 2.83 -7.49 -13.44
N LEU A 19 1.96 -6.54 -13.06
CA LEU A 19 0.93 -5.96 -13.93
C LEU A 19 1.54 -5.17 -15.11
N GLY A 20 2.64 -4.46 -14.87
CA GLY A 20 3.36 -3.70 -15.88
C GLY A 20 4.30 -4.52 -16.77
N TYR A 21 4.52 -5.80 -16.43
CA TYR A 21 5.42 -6.68 -17.17
C TYR A 21 4.98 -6.85 -18.63
N PRO A 22 5.86 -7.03 -19.63
CA PRO A 22 5.40 -7.20 -21.02
C PRO A 22 4.60 -8.49 -21.23
N GLU A 23 3.65 -8.48 -22.17
CA GLU A 23 2.95 -9.71 -22.59
C GLU A 23 3.90 -10.73 -23.24
N LYS A 24 4.93 -10.23 -23.94
CA LYS A 24 6.00 -11.00 -24.59
C LYS A 24 7.35 -10.41 -24.20
N PRO A 25 7.88 -10.73 -23.01
CA PRO A 25 9.12 -10.15 -22.51
C PRO A 25 10.34 -10.68 -23.26
N SER A 26 11.27 -9.77 -23.54
CA SER A 26 12.62 -10.05 -24.03
C SER A 26 13.47 -10.76 -22.97
N TYR A 27 14.61 -11.31 -23.39
CA TYR A 27 15.56 -11.95 -22.47
C TYR A 27 16.03 -11.00 -21.36
N SER A 28 16.33 -9.74 -21.68
CA SER A 28 16.75 -8.75 -20.69
C SER A 28 15.65 -8.41 -19.70
N GLU A 29 14.39 -8.32 -20.13
CA GLU A 29 13.24 -8.10 -19.24
C GLU A 29 12.98 -9.30 -18.32
N LYS A 30 13.12 -10.53 -18.82
CA LYS A 30 13.07 -11.76 -18.00
C LYS A 30 14.17 -11.75 -16.95
N LYS A 31 15.41 -11.46 -17.36
CA LYS A 31 16.55 -11.39 -16.45
C LYS A 31 16.36 -10.32 -15.37
N ALA A 32 15.94 -9.11 -15.75
CA ALA A 32 15.70 -8.02 -14.81
C ALA A 32 14.60 -8.34 -13.80
N ALA A 33 13.48 -8.93 -14.25
CA ALA A 33 12.41 -9.38 -13.36
C ALA A 33 12.94 -10.46 -12.40
N LYS A 34 13.63 -11.48 -12.90
CA LYS A 34 14.23 -12.54 -12.08
C LYS A 34 15.12 -11.97 -10.98
N GLU A 35 16.08 -11.12 -11.35
CA GLU A 35 17.03 -10.50 -10.41
C GLU A 35 16.31 -9.63 -9.38
N PHE A 36 15.33 -8.84 -9.81
CA PHE A 36 14.52 -8.01 -8.91
C PHE A 36 13.82 -8.84 -7.84
N PHE A 37 13.06 -9.86 -8.22
CA PHE A 37 12.32 -10.69 -7.26
C PHE A 37 13.25 -11.55 -6.39
N GLU A 38 14.26 -12.21 -6.97
CA GLU A 38 15.19 -13.05 -6.19
C GLU A 38 15.99 -12.24 -5.17
N SER A 39 16.31 -10.97 -5.45
CA SER A 39 17.02 -10.08 -4.52
C SER A 39 16.28 -9.86 -3.20
N LEU A 40 14.94 -10.00 -3.18
CA LEU A 40 14.13 -9.79 -1.97
C LEU A 40 14.44 -10.82 -0.88
N SER A 41 14.95 -12.01 -1.23
CA SER A 41 15.45 -12.99 -0.27
C SER A 41 16.56 -12.43 0.65
N MET A 42 17.29 -11.42 0.18
CA MET A 42 18.37 -10.76 0.91
C MET A 42 17.95 -9.39 1.47
N LEU A 43 17.09 -8.66 0.74
CA LEU A 43 16.81 -7.25 0.98
C LEU A 43 15.59 -6.96 1.86
N LEU A 44 14.71 -7.94 2.11
CA LEU A 44 13.55 -7.71 2.98
C LEU A 44 14.02 -7.31 4.41
N PRO A 45 13.47 -6.23 5.00
CA PRO A 45 13.92 -5.69 6.29
C PRO A 45 13.34 -6.48 7.48
N CYS A 46 13.32 -7.80 7.38
CA CYS A 46 12.76 -8.73 8.36
C CYS A 46 13.39 -10.12 8.19
N ALA A 47 14.11 -10.61 9.22
CA ALA A 47 14.85 -11.87 9.15
C ALA A 47 13.94 -13.09 8.92
N VAL A 48 12.81 -13.17 9.63
CA VAL A 48 11.83 -14.26 9.46
C VAL A 48 11.22 -14.22 8.06
N CYS A 49 10.88 -13.02 7.58
CA CYS A 49 10.32 -12.81 6.26
C CYS A 49 11.30 -13.25 5.16
N LYS A 50 12.59 -12.93 5.28
CA LYS A 50 13.65 -13.40 4.38
C LYS A 50 13.73 -14.92 4.32
N LYS A 51 13.72 -15.58 5.48
CA LYS A 51 13.74 -17.05 5.56
C LYS A 51 12.53 -17.66 4.86
N HIS A 52 11.33 -17.18 5.14
CA HIS A 52 10.10 -17.68 4.49
C HIS A 52 10.10 -17.40 2.98
N TYR A 53 10.59 -16.22 2.56
CA TYR A 53 10.69 -15.88 1.14
C TYR A 53 11.68 -16.80 0.41
N ALA A 54 12.84 -17.08 0.99
CA ALA A 54 13.82 -18.02 0.44
C ALA A 54 13.24 -19.45 0.33
N GLN A 55 12.47 -19.89 1.32
CA GLN A 55 11.76 -21.17 1.25
C GLN A 55 10.71 -21.18 0.14
N HIS A 56 9.97 -20.08 -0.04
CA HIS A 56 9.02 -19.95 -1.14
C HIS A 56 9.74 -20.04 -2.50
N LEU A 57 10.85 -19.33 -2.70
CA LEU A 57 11.62 -19.39 -3.94
C LEU A 57 12.14 -20.80 -4.24
N ALA A 58 12.51 -21.57 -3.20
CA ALA A 58 12.96 -22.95 -3.38
C ALA A 58 11.82 -23.89 -3.82
N LEU A 59 10.60 -23.66 -3.32
CA LEU A 59 9.43 -24.47 -3.66
C LEU A 59 8.76 -24.05 -4.97
N ASN A 60 8.73 -22.74 -5.25
CA ASN A 60 8.10 -22.13 -6.42
C ASN A 60 9.08 -21.14 -7.08
N PRO A 61 10.10 -21.63 -7.82
CA PRO A 61 11.07 -20.76 -8.46
C PRO A 61 10.41 -19.81 -9.46
N ILE A 62 10.78 -18.53 -9.43
CA ILE A 62 10.21 -17.54 -10.35
C ILE A 62 10.54 -17.82 -11.82
N SER A 63 11.64 -18.55 -12.10
CA SER A 63 12.11 -18.82 -13.46
C SER A 63 11.08 -19.50 -14.36
N THR A 64 10.08 -20.18 -13.80
CA THR A 64 8.99 -20.83 -14.56
C THR A 64 7.83 -19.88 -14.90
N SER A 65 7.89 -18.63 -14.46
CA SER A 65 6.76 -17.68 -14.49
C SER A 65 7.13 -16.35 -15.17
N LEU A 66 8.14 -16.37 -16.05
CA LEU A 66 8.66 -15.16 -16.71
C LEU A 66 8.33 -15.08 -18.20
N ASP A 67 7.59 -16.04 -18.75
CA ASP A 67 7.34 -16.08 -20.20
C ASP A 67 6.22 -15.15 -20.65
N ARG A 68 5.27 -14.80 -19.76
CA ARG A 68 4.16 -13.88 -20.03
C ARG A 68 3.83 -13.07 -18.79
N ARG A 69 3.24 -11.88 -18.99
CA ARG A 69 2.64 -11.04 -17.92
C ARG A 69 1.77 -11.84 -16.98
N GLN A 70 0.85 -12.64 -17.53
CA GLN A 70 -0.10 -13.42 -16.74
C GLN A 70 0.60 -14.43 -15.82
N ASP A 71 1.68 -15.06 -16.29
CA ASP A 71 2.41 -16.06 -15.50
C ASP A 71 3.11 -15.41 -14.31
N LEU A 72 3.72 -14.24 -14.51
CA LEU A 72 4.37 -13.48 -13.44
C LEU A 72 3.37 -12.91 -12.44
N LEU A 73 2.23 -12.40 -12.93
CA LEU A 73 1.14 -11.91 -12.09
C LEU A 73 0.60 -13.03 -11.19
N LYS A 74 0.29 -14.19 -11.79
CA LYS A 74 -0.17 -15.37 -11.06
C LYS A 74 0.83 -15.78 -9.98
N TRP A 75 2.11 -15.90 -10.33
CA TRP A 75 3.17 -16.25 -9.39
C TRP A 75 3.24 -15.27 -8.21
N THR A 76 3.15 -13.97 -8.48
CA THR A 76 3.19 -12.93 -7.44
C THR A 76 1.97 -13.00 -6.51
N ILE A 77 0.80 -13.33 -7.03
CA ILE A 77 -0.43 -13.52 -6.25
C ILE A 77 -0.35 -14.79 -5.41
N ASP A 78 0.14 -15.89 -5.96
CA ASP A 78 0.32 -17.15 -5.24
C ASP A 78 1.34 -17.01 -4.11
N LEU A 79 2.45 -16.29 -4.35
CA LEU A 79 3.39 -15.88 -3.33
C LEU A 79 2.70 -15.09 -2.20
N HIS A 80 1.93 -14.05 -2.53
CA HIS A 80 1.24 -13.24 -1.51
C HIS A 80 0.20 -14.07 -0.74
N ASN A 81 -0.52 -14.95 -1.41
CA ASN A 81 -1.50 -15.84 -0.79
C ASN A 81 -0.85 -16.86 0.14
N SER A 82 0.35 -17.39 -0.19
CA SER A 82 1.08 -18.28 0.73
C SER A 82 1.42 -17.59 2.07
N VAL A 83 1.71 -16.28 2.02
CA VAL A 83 1.91 -15.46 3.22
C VAL A 83 0.58 -15.19 3.94
N ASN A 84 -0.49 -14.93 3.21
CA ASN A 84 -1.82 -14.76 3.80
C ASN A 84 -2.25 -16.02 4.57
N GLU A 85 -2.11 -17.20 3.97
CA GLU A 85 -2.43 -18.49 4.59
C GLU A 85 -1.62 -18.70 5.88
N THR A 86 -0.31 -18.43 5.84
CA THR A 86 0.57 -18.50 7.04
C THR A 86 0.11 -17.55 8.16
N LEU A 87 -0.47 -16.40 7.79
CA LEU A 87 -0.96 -15.40 8.74
C LEU A 87 -2.45 -15.55 9.08
N GLY A 88 -3.13 -16.60 8.62
CA GLY A 88 -4.56 -16.81 8.84
C GLY A 88 -5.46 -15.78 8.15
N LYS A 89 -4.98 -15.14 7.07
CA LYS A 89 -5.74 -14.19 6.25
C LYS A 89 -6.42 -14.90 5.09
N LEU A 90 -7.49 -14.29 4.58
CA LEU A 90 -8.21 -14.81 3.42
C LEU A 90 -7.32 -14.82 2.17
N ARG A 91 -7.50 -15.88 1.37
CA ARG A 91 -6.96 -15.97 0.01
C ARG A 91 -7.69 -15.00 -0.90
N VAL A 92 -6.96 -14.37 -1.82
CA VAL A 92 -7.51 -13.43 -2.80
C VAL A 92 -7.40 -14.02 -4.20
N LEU A 93 -8.42 -13.81 -5.03
CA LEU A 93 -8.46 -14.25 -6.41
C LEU A 93 -7.74 -13.27 -7.35
N GLU A 94 -7.23 -13.78 -8.47
CA GLU A 94 -6.57 -12.97 -9.48
C GLU A 94 -7.48 -11.85 -10.02
N SER A 95 -8.76 -12.17 -10.26
CA SER A 95 -9.76 -11.19 -10.71
C SER A 95 -9.98 -10.06 -9.70
N GLU A 96 -9.92 -10.35 -8.40
CA GLU A 96 -10.08 -9.35 -7.34
C GLU A 96 -8.86 -8.42 -7.27
N VAL A 97 -7.65 -8.98 -7.43
CA VAL A 97 -6.41 -8.20 -7.49
C VAL A 97 -6.42 -7.27 -8.71
N ILE A 98 -6.74 -7.78 -9.90
CA ILE A 98 -6.83 -6.97 -11.13
C ILE A 98 -7.87 -5.86 -10.95
N ALA A 99 -9.06 -6.18 -10.43
CA ALA A 99 -10.11 -5.20 -10.20
C ALA A 99 -9.69 -4.13 -9.18
N TYR A 100 -8.94 -4.50 -8.14
CA TYR A 100 -8.39 -3.56 -7.18
C TYR A 100 -7.44 -2.56 -7.83
N TYR A 101 -6.44 -3.04 -8.60
CA TYR A 101 -5.47 -2.15 -9.25
C TYR A 101 -6.09 -1.32 -10.36
N LYS A 102 -7.09 -1.84 -11.08
CA LYS A 102 -7.87 -1.05 -12.04
C LYS A 102 -8.55 0.14 -11.35
N ARG A 103 -9.30 -0.11 -10.26
CA ARG A 103 -9.94 0.96 -9.48
C ARG A 103 -8.93 1.93 -8.89
N LEU A 104 -7.75 1.46 -8.51
CA LEU A 104 -6.67 2.32 -8.03
C LEU A 104 -6.17 3.27 -9.13
N GLY A 105 -5.96 2.76 -10.34
CA GLY A 105 -5.56 3.57 -11.50
C GLY A 105 -6.62 4.60 -11.91
N GLU A 106 -7.90 4.23 -11.87
CA GLU A 106 -9.03 5.13 -12.19
C GLU A 106 -9.14 6.33 -11.24
N ARG A 107 -8.61 6.25 -10.02
CA ARG A 107 -8.62 7.37 -9.07
C ARG A 107 -7.75 8.55 -9.50
N GLY A 108 -6.78 8.34 -10.39
CA GLY A 108 -5.88 9.40 -10.86
C GLY A 108 -5.02 10.05 -9.77
N ARG A 109 -4.87 9.41 -8.59
CA ARG A 109 -4.05 9.91 -7.47
C ARG A 109 -3.25 8.78 -6.83
N SER A 110 -2.08 9.12 -6.29
CA SER A 110 -1.25 8.18 -5.52
C SER A 110 -1.98 7.69 -4.26
N PRO A 111 -1.88 6.40 -3.90
CA PRO A 111 -2.33 5.91 -2.60
C PRO A 111 -1.37 6.30 -1.46
N LEU A 112 -0.15 6.73 -1.78
CA LEU A 112 0.81 7.26 -0.82
C LEU A 112 0.60 8.76 -0.66
N TRP A 113 0.95 9.28 0.52
CA TRP A 113 0.80 10.70 0.85
C TRP A 113 1.49 11.59 -0.19
N THR A 114 0.88 12.73 -0.42
CA THR A 114 1.34 13.82 -1.28
C THR A 114 1.33 15.11 -0.47
N THR A 115 1.96 16.16 -1.01
CA THR A 115 1.89 17.49 -0.41
C THR A 115 0.46 18.02 -0.30
N ALA A 116 -0.42 17.63 -1.22
CA ALA A 116 -1.84 17.96 -1.17
C ALA A 116 -2.54 17.34 0.04
N ASP A 117 -2.18 16.11 0.44
CA ASP A 117 -2.76 15.46 1.62
C ASP A 117 -2.37 16.19 2.92
N PHE A 118 -1.13 16.72 3.01
CA PHE A 118 -0.71 17.56 4.14
C PHE A 118 -1.45 18.89 4.16
N ALA A 119 -1.59 19.56 3.01
CA ALA A 119 -2.35 20.80 2.91
C ALA A 119 -3.83 20.61 3.28
N GLU A 120 -4.43 19.48 2.89
CA GLU A 120 -5.78 19.12 3.28
C GLU A 120 -5.89 18.88 4.79
N ALA A 121 -4.93 18.17 5.38
CA ALA A 121 -4.89 17.95 6.83
C ALA A 121 -4.74 19.27 7.60
N ASP A 122 -3.83 20.14 7.18
CA ASP A 122 -3.64 21.48 7.76
C ASP A 122 -4.90 22.33 7.63
N MET A 123 -5.56 22.29 6.47
CA MET A 123 -6.81 23.02 6.26
C MET A 123 -7.93 22.49 7.17
N ARG A 124 -8.07 21.16 7.31
CA ARG A 124 -9.02 20.56 8.25
C ARG A 124 -8.74 20.97 9.68
N ALA A 125 -7.48 20.98 10.11
CA ALA A 125 -7.09 21.44 11.44
C ALA A 125 -7.43 22.92 11.66
N ARG A 126 -7.20 23.79 10.66
CA ARG A 126 -7.58 25.21 10.71
C ARG A 126 -9.10 25.40 10.80
N ILE A 127 -9.87 24.66 10.01
CA ILE A 127 -11.34 24.69 10.03
C ILE A 127 -11.87 24.24 11.41
N GLN A 128 -11.36 23.12 11.93
CA GLN A 128 -11.71 22.64 13.26
C GLN A 128 -11.36 23.66 14.35
N GLY A 129 -10.17 24.27 14.25
CA GLY A 129 -9.74 25.34 15.15
C GLY A 129 -10.67 26.56 15.09
N LEU A 130 -11.14 26.95 13.90
CA LEU A 130 -12.09 28.03 13.72
C LEU A 130 -13.43 27.72 14.39
N PHE A 131 -13.96 26.50 14.22
CA PHE A 131 -15.21 26.08 14.86
C PHE A 131 -15.10 26.04 16.38
N VAL A 132 -14.05 25.42 16.91
CA VAL A 132 -13.82 25.34 18.36
C VAL A 132 -13.61 26.75 18.94
N GLY A 133 -12.74 27.55 18.33
CA GLY A 133 -12.45 28.92 18.78
C GLY A 133 -13.65 29.87 18.69
N GLY A 134 -14.44 29.76 17.63
CA GLY A 134 -15.70 30.49 17.47
C GLY A 134 -16.71 30.14 18.56
N GLY A 135 -16.87 28.84 18.85
CA GLY A 135 -17.74 28.36 19.93
C GLY A 135 -17.32 28.88 21.31
N VAL A 136 -16.02 28.81 21.63
CA VAL A 136 -15.47 29.35 22.89
C VAL A 136 -15.71 30.85 23.01
N THR A 137 -15.44 31.61 21.94
CA THR A 137 -15.65 33.05 21.92
C THR A 137 -17.13 33.41 22.11
N LEU A 138 -18.04 32.69 21.45
CA LEU A 138 -19.48 32.93 21.58
C LEU A 138 -19.98 32.70 23.01
N VAL A 139 -19.54 31.60 23.65
CA VAL A 139 -19.88 31.31 25.05
C VAL A 139 -19.33 32.41 25.98
N ALA A 140 -18.09 32.83 25.78
CA ALA A 140 -17.49 33.91 26.57
C ALA A 140 -18.25 35.23 26.40
N CYS A 141 -18.61 35.61 25.16
CA CYS A 141 -19.42 36.80 24.88
C CYS A 141 -20.81 36.71 25.52
N CYS A 142 -21.47 35.56 25.46
CA CYS A 142 -22.75 35.34 26.13
C CYS A 142 -22.62 35.51 27.64
N LEU A 143 -21.62 34.88 28.27
CA LEU A 143 -21.37 35.01 29.70
C LEU A 143 -21.14 36.48 30.10
N LEU A 144 -20.27 37.20 29.37
CA LEU A 144 -20.01 38.62 29.60
C LEU A 144 -21.28 39.47 29.48
N TYR A 145 -22.07 39.27 28.41
CA TYR A 145 -23.34 39.96 28.22
C TYR A 145 -24.32 39.70 29.37
N TYR A 146 -24.43 38.47 29.84
CA TYR A 146 -25.30 38.13 30.97
C TYR A 146 -24.81 38.73 32.30
N THR A 147 -23.49 38.85 32.50
CA THR A 147 -22.94 39.47 33.72
C THR A 147 -23.12 40.99 33.74
N THR A 148 -22.90 41.68 32.62
CA THR A 148 -22.99 43.16 32.56
C THR A 148 -24.42 43.68 32.54
N LYS A 149 -25.39 42.86 32.10
CA LYS A 149 -26.82 43.23 32.15
C LYS A 149 -27.46 43.01 33.53
N ARG A 150 -26.74 42.38 34.47
CA ARG A 150 -27.21 42.07 35.82
C ARG A 150 -26.83 43.13 36.85
N GLU A 151 -25.95 44.06 36.48
CA GLU A 151 -25.60 45.30 37.20
C GLU A 151 -26.49 46.44 36.72
#